data_AF-A0A7J6DT41-F1
#
_entry.id   AF-A0A7J6DT41-F1
#
_cell.length_a   1.000
_cell.length_b   1.000
_cell.length_c   1.000
_cell.angle_alpha   90.00
_cell.angle_beta   90.00
_cell.angle_gamma   90.00
#
_symmetry.space_group_name_H-M   'P 1'
#
loop_
_entity.id
_entity.type
_entity.pdbx_description
1 polymer ?
#
loop_
_entity_poly.entity_id
_entity_poly.type
_entity_poly.pdbx_seq_one_letter_code
_entity_poly.pdbx_strand_id
1 'polypeptide(L)'
;MKSHSRGNNKVLESVSGLVPLLAFPLGLALIISWSHDLLEFFLLEILVNNDREMVNIFVNTDNVDLCVFKVYSRGLRTLMAMENNNEYDVALATNTIGIYNILNFAKKCLKLKKLLHLSTAYVCGEKEGIISEKAFEFGETLTKTFTKLDFKIEKELVAHQLSQLGETKTSEAAINATMREFGTQRAKHFGWPNTYVFTKAMGEMCVEQFKDDVPTIILRPTMIVSTYKEPFPGWIEGLRTMDTLIVGIGKGKLPFFLGIPTVALDLIPGDMVVNAMILSMVFGEGGMIYHVGSSIKNPVYISEIRNYIHRYFIENPLFDHKKENPITVHKIILLQHISTLNIYIAIRYLLPLKILEMVVSLPYLRCYKDVYAKNMRKLQTIMRFIQIYKPYVLFNMIFDDTNCEGLRENKVKGSRNLELMETFNFDPNSIDWEDYIINTHIPGLIKYVII
;
A
#
# COMPACT_ATOMS: atom_id res chain seq x y z
N MET A 1 -3.28 26.00 57.53
CA MET A 1 -2.19 25.56 58.43
C MET A 1 -1.26 24.65 57.63
N LYS A 2 0.05 24.99 57.65
CA LYS A 2 1.28 24.16 57.54
C LYS A 2 1.13 22.66 57.21
N SER A 3 2.04 21.94 56.55
CA SER A 3 3.24 22.15 55.70
C SER A 3 3.90 20.78 55.55
N HIS A 4 4.42 20.47 54.35
CA HIS A 4 5.56 19.58 54.03
C HIS A 4 5.42 18.04 54.05
N SER A 5 5.57 17.42 52.87
CA SER A 5 6.77 16.67 52.40
C SER A 5 6.64 16.52 50.87
N ARG A 6 7.51 17.02 49.97
CA ARG A 6 8.92 16.69 49.65
C ARG A 6 9.18 15.19 49.52
N GLY A 7 9.14 14.70 48.27
CA GLY A 7 9.70 13.42 47.85
C GLY A 7 9.50 13.18 46.36
N ASN A 8 10.60 13.15 45.61
CA ASN A 8 10.75 12.65 44.24
C ASN A 8 10.36 13.56 43.06
N ASN A 9 11.10 14.67 42.93
CA ASN A 9 11.30 15.41 41.66
C ASN A 9 12.80 15.44 41.29
N LYS A 10 13.46 14.27 41.32
CA LYS A 10 14.88 14.10 40.94
C LYS A 10 15.15 12.73 40.31
N VAL A 11 14.54 12.46 39.15
CA VAL A 11 15.02 11.43 38.19
C VAL A 11 14.95 11.92 36.73
N LEU A 12 14.40 13.11 36.45
CA LEU A 12 14.32 13.67 35.09
C LEU A 12 15.46 14.64 34.72
N GLU A 13 16.48 14.78 35.58
CA GLU A 13 17.71 15.52 35.29
C GLU A 13 18.92 14.58 35.42
N SER A 14 19.13 13.67 34.46
CA SER A 14 20.44 13.00 34.25
C SER A 14 20.58 12.20 32.95
N VAL A 15 19.81 12.49 31.89
CA VAL A 15 20.12 11.98 30.54
C VAL A 15 20.07 13.13 29.52
N SER A 16 20.81 14.19 29.82
CA SER A 16 21.13 15.30 28.92
C SER A 16 22.62 15.31 28.55
N GLY A 17 23.23 14.13 28.50
CA GLY A 17 24.62 13.95 28.10
C GLY A 17 24.78 12.63 27.36
N LEU A 18 25.39 12.71 26.17
CA LEU A 18 25.80 11.62 25.27
C LEU A 18 24.73 11.05 24.33
N VAL A 19 24.38 11.84 23.31
CA VAL A 19 24.37 11.31 21.93
C VAL A 19 25.43 12.10 21.17
N PRO A 20 26.63 11.56 20.93
CA PRO A 20 27.63 12.25 20.13
C PRO A 20 27.14 12.36 18.68
N LEU A 21 27.37 13.52 18.10
CA LEU A 21 27.35 13.76 16.66
C LEU A 21 28.12 12.65 15.94
N LEU A 22 27.43 11.81 15.17
CA LEU A 22 28.02 11.22 13.98
C LEU A 22 27.92 12.26 12.86
N ALA A 23 28.87 13.20 12.90
CA ALA A 23 29.17 14.08 11.79
C ALA A 23 29.83 13.23 10.67
N PHE A 24 29.05 12.80 9.69
CA PHE A 24 29.57 12.47 8.37
C PHE A 24 29.65 13.77 7.53
N PRO A 25 30.70 13.99 6.71
CA PRO A 25 30.92 15.25 5.99
C PRO A 25 30.05 15.41 4.73
N LEU A 26 28.84 14.83 4.71
CA LEU A 26 27.89 14.93 3.61
C LEU A 26 26.54 15.33 4.21
N GLY A 27 26.11 16.57 3.96
CA GLY A 27 24.81 17.10 4.40
C GLY A 27 23.65 16.29 3.80
N LEU A 28 23.30 15.19 4.47
CA LEU A 28 22.09 14.41 4.22
C LEU A 28 20.93 15.06 4.97
N ALA A 29 20.06 15.77 4.25
CA ALA A 29 18.72 16.07 4.74
C ALA A 29 17.77 14.95 4.31
N LEU A 30 17.52 13.98 5.19
CA LEU A 30 16.45 13.00 5.05
C LEU A 30 15.19 13.60 5.68
N ILE A 31 14.32 14.23 4.89
CA ILE A 31 13.02 14.71 5.37
C ILE A 31 12.07 13.51 5.44
N ILE A 32 12.02 12.84 6.59
CA ILE A 32 10.96 11.89 6.94
C ILE A 32 10.16 12.52 8.08
N SER A 33 8.94 12.93 7.79
CA SER A 33 8.02 13.48 8.78
C SER A 33 7.09 12.43 9.37
N TRP A 34 7.03 12.40 10.70
CA TRP A 34 5.92 11.89 11.50
C TRP A 34 5.37 13.05 12.33
N SER A 35 4.08 13.37 12.23
CA SER A 35 3.49 14.47 12.98
C SER A 35 2.77 13.99 14.24
N HIS A 36 3.07 14.60 15.39
CA HIS A 36 2.10 15.36 16.19
C HIS A 36 2.85 16.25 17.21
N ASP A 37 2.65 17.57 17.05
CA ASP A 37 2.86 18.68 17.97
C ASP A 37 4.29 19.08 18.46
N LEU A 38 4.58 20.37 18.18
CA LEU A 38 5.53 21.33 18.78
C LEU A 38 7.03 21.32 18.39
N LEU A 39 7.35 22.42 17.68
CA LEU A 39 8.60 23.19 17.61
C LEU A 39 9.79 22.67 16.77
N GLU A 40 9.96 23.39 15.65
CA GLU A 40 11.17 23.66 14.85
C GLU A 40 11.59 22.68 13.72
N PHE A 41 11.50 23.24 12.49
CA PHE A 41 12.04 22.86 11.17
C PHE A 41 11.21 22.02 10.17
N PHE A 42 10.47 22.77 9.33
CA PHE A 42 10.10 22.65 7.90
C PHE A 42 9.56 21.33 7.33
N LEU A 43 8.28 21.06 7.62
CA LEU A 43 7.31 20.66 6.59
C LEU A 43 6.53 21.90 6.16
N LEU A 44 6.68 22.34 4.90
CA LEU A 44 5.81 23.38 4.34
C LEU A 44 4.75 22.72 3.45
N GLU A 45 3.51 22.74 3.92
CA GLU A 45 2.29 22.41 3.17
C GLU A 45 1.91 23.67 2.37
N ILE A 46 2.17 23.72 1.05
CA ILE A 46 1.66 24.81 0.21
C ILE A 46 0.29 24.42 -0.32
N LEU A 47 -0.76 25.04 0.22
CA LEU A 47 -2.03 25.19 -0.47
C LEU A 47 -1.85 26.20 -1.60
N VAL A 48 -1.64 25.72 -2.82
CA VAL A 48 -1.80 26.57 -4.01
C VAL A 48 -3.32 26.71 -4.24
N ASN A 49 -3.80 27.94 -4.10
CA ASN A 49 -5.17 28.41 -4.34
C ASN A 49 -6.11 27.41 -5.06
N ASN A 50 -7.06 26.85 -4.29
CA ASN A 50 -8.34 26.29 -4.75
C ASN A 50 -8.37 25.14 -5.76
N ASP A 51 -7.26 24.51 -6.14
CA ASP A 51 -7.28 23.26 -6.92
C ASP A 51 -6.61 22.09 -6.17
N ARG A 52 -7.26 20.92 -6.25
CA ARG A 52 -7.05 19.71 -5.44
C ARG A 52 -5.76 18.93 -5.77
N GLU A 53 -4.59 19.58 -5.75
CA GLU A 53 -3.31 18.89 -5.94
C GLU A 53 -2.40 19.03 -4.71
N MET A 54 -2.05 17.90 -4.08
CA MET A 54 -0.99 17.84 -3.07
C MET A 54 0.34 17.51 -3.74
N VAL A 55 1.21 18.51 -3.84
CA VAL A 55 2.60 18.36 -4.25
C VAL A 55 3.48 19.03 -3.20
N ASN A 56 4.17 18.23 -2.39
CA ASN A 56 5.13 18.74 -1.41
C ASN A 56 6.49 18.90 -2.08
N ILE A 57 6.92 20.13 -2.38
CA ILE A 57 8.33 20.46 -2.65
C ILE A 57 8.63 21.89 -2.20
N PHE A 58 9.62 22.06 -1.33
CA PHE A 58 10.50 23.22 -1.38
C PHE A 58 11.94 22.73 -1.40
N VAL A 59 12.65 23.15 -2.45
CA VAL A 59 14.08 22.93 -2.64
C VAL A 59 14.63 24.28 -3.10
N ASN A 60 15.45 24.90 -2.26
CA ASN A 60 16.27 26.02 -2.70
C ASN A 60 17.22 25.47 -3.79
N THR A 61 17.14 26.04 -5.00
CA THR A 61 17.82 25.58 -6.22
C THR A 61 19.33 25.47 -6.07
N ASP A 62 19.89 26.11 -5.05
CA ASP A 62 21.33 26.22 -4.88
C ASP A 62 21.94 25.12 -4.02
N ASN A 63 21.16 24.34 -3.24
CA ASN A 63 21.70 23.48 -2.17
C ASN A 63 20.96 22.13 -1.95
N VAL A 64 20.54 21.43 -3.01
CA VAL A 64 19.94 20.10 -2.84
C VAL A 64 20.77 19.01 -3.48
N ASP A 65 21.42 18.24 -2.62
CA ASP A 65 22.28 17.11 -2.97
C ASP A 65 21.48 15.81 -3.17
N LEU A 66 20.30 15.66 -2.55
CA LEU A 66 19.55 14.40 -2.51
C LEU A 66 18.05 14.63 -2.27
N CYS A 67 17.17 14.00 -3.05
CA CYS A 67 15.70 14.08 -2.87
C CYS A 67 15.04 12.69 -2.89
N VAL A 68 14.25 12.38 -1.85
CA VAL A 68 13.37 11.21 -1.80
C VAL A 68 11.93 11.69 -1.92
N PHE A 69 11.17 11.15 -2.87
CA PHE A 69 9.75 11.50 -3.03
C PHE A 69 8.85 10.32 -2.67
N LYS A 70 7.96 10.57 -1.71
CA LYS A 70 6.82 9.72 -1.40
C LYS A 70 5.55 10.52 -1.66
N VAL A 71 4.88 10.25 -2.79
CA VAL A 71 3.57 10.85 -3.06
C VAL A 71 2.51 10.00 -2.37
N TYR A 72 1.91 10.54 -1.31
CA TYR A 72 0.74 9.97 -0.66
C TYR A 72 -0.51 10.33 -1.48
N SER A 73 -1.26 9.33 -1.96
CA SER A 73 -2.67 9.55 -2.23
C SER A 73 -3.40 9.63 -0.89
N ARG A 74 -3.98 10.79 -0.56
CA ARG A 74 -4.76 11.01 0.67
C ARG A 74 -5.96 10.06 0.67
N GLY A 75 -5.82 8.91 1.32
CA GLY A 75 -6.83 7.85 1.30
C GLY A 75 -6.91 7.08 2.62
N LEU A 76 -6.78 7.77 3.76
CA LEU A 76 -6.95 7.14 5.08
C LEU A 76 -8.08 7.84 5.84
N ARG A 77 -9.31 7.35 5.67
CA ARG A 77 -10.32 7.34 6.72
C ARG A 77 -10.97 5.96 6.82
N THR A 78 -10.79 5.40 8.01
CA THR A 78 -11.49 4.32 8.72
C THR A 78 -12.72 3.66 8.05
N LEU A 79 -12.70 2.32 8.05
CA LEU A 79 -13.80 1.39 7.69
C LEU A 79 -14.37 1.45 6.26
N MET A 80 -13.86 2.33 5.40
CA MET A 80 -14.09 2.35 3.94
C MET A 80 -12.81 2.23 3.10
N ALA A 81 -11.71 1.74 3.68
CA ALA A 81 -10.44 1.44 2.99
C ALA A 81 -10.54 0.20 2.07
N MET A 82 -11.54 0.18 1.20
CA MET A 82 -11.76 -0.81 0.13
C MET A 82 -11.50 -0.19 -1.25
N GLU A 83 -10.69 0.86 -1.32
CA GLU A 83 -10.42 1.61 -2.55
C GLU A 83 -8.92 1.75 -2.77
N ASN A 84 -8.34 0.72 -3.39
CA ASN A 84 -7.31 0.95 -4.41
C ASN A 84 -7.93 1.50 -5.72
N ASN A 85 -9.22 1.86 -5.69
CA ASN A 85 -9.91 2.73 -6.64
C ASN A 85 -9.91 4.16 -6.09
N ASN A 86 -8.73 4.78 -6.07
CA ASN A 86 -8.67 6.24 -5.98
C ASN A 86 -9.47 6.82 -7.15
N GLU A 87 -10.11 7.99 -6.97
CA GLU A 87 -10.69 8.68 -8.11
C GLU A 87 -9.59 8.87 -9.18
N TYR A 88 -9.90 8.54 -10.44
CA TYR A 88 -8.87 8.42 -11.47
C TYR A 88 -8.08 9.73 -11.67
N ASP A 89 -8.77 10.86 -11.57
CA ASP A 89 -8.17 12.19 -11.54
C ASP A 89 -7.13 12.34 -10.44
N VAL A 90 -7.48 12.00 -9.19
CA VAL A 90 -6.56 12.07 -8.06
C VAL A 90 -5.39 11.11 -8.25
N ALA A 91 -5.64 9.89 -8.69
CA ALA A 91 -4.62 8.87 -8.88
C ALA A 91 -3.61 9.26 -9.99
N LEU A 92 -4.12 9.76 -11.12
CA LEU A 92 -3.30 10.21 -12.24
C LEU A 92 -2.52 11.48 -11.90
N ALA A 93 -3.19 12.46 -11.26
CA ALA A 93 -2.55 13.69 -10.82
C ALA A 93 -1.37 13.41 -9.87
N THR A 94 -1.56 12.52 -8.90
CA THR A 94 -0.55 12.22 -7.87
C THR A 94 0.55 11.28 -8.37
N ASN A 95 0.20 10.13 -8.94
CA ASN A 95 1.18 9.09 -9.26
C ASN A 95 1.86 9.26 -10.62
N THR A 96 1.33 10.12 -11.48
CA THR A 96 1.85 10.30 -12.85
C THR A 96 2.19 11.76 -13.13
N ILE A 97 1.22 12.67 -13.11
CA ILE A 97 1.45 14.08 -13.47
C ILE A 97 2.36 14.77 -12.45
N GLY A 98 2.19 14.49 -11.16
CA GLY A 98 3.06 14.96 -10.09
C GLY A 98 4.51 14.52 -10.29
N ILE A 99 4.71 13.27 -10.72
CA ILE A 99 6.06 12.74 -11.04
C ILE A 99 6.66 13.46 -12.25
N TYR A 100 5.89 13.65 -13.32
CA TYR A 100 6.33 14.44 -14.48
C TYR A 100 6.76 15.86 -14.09
N ASN A 101 6.00 16.53 -13.22
CA ASN A 101 6.33 17.87 -12.72
C ASN A 101 7.61 17.86 -11.86
N ILE A 102 7.76 16.89 -10.96
CA ILE A 102 8.96 16.69 -10.14
C ILE A 102 10.19 16.48 -11.03
N LEU A 103 10.09 15.65 -12.07
CA LEU A 103 11.21 15.36 -12.97
C LEU A 103 11.63 16.61 -13.77
N ASN A 104 10.66 17.40 -14.24
CA ASN A 104 10.96 18.68 -14.90
C ASN A 104 11.63 19.69 -13.96
N PHE A 105 11.29 19.68 -12.68
CA PHE A 105 11.98 20.47 -11.66
C PHE A 105 13.38 19.93 -11.40
N ALA A 106 13.50 18.62 -11.15
CA ALA A 106 14.76 17.92 -10.88
C ALA A 106 15.79 18.11 -11.99
N LYS A 107 15.36 18.13 -13.26
CA LYS A 107 16.21 18.41 -14.43
C LYS A 107 16.90 19.78 -14.36
N LYS A 108 16.35 20.74 -13.60
CA LYS A 108 16.93 22.08 -13.39
C LYS A 108 17.89 22.12 -12.19
N CYS A 109 17.93 21.07 -11.36
CA CYS A 109 18.74 21.01 -10.16
C CYS A 109 20.16 20.48 -10.48
N LEU A 110 21.12 21.38 -10.73
CA LEU A 110 22.49 21.02 -11.14
C LEU A 110 23.28 20.21 -10.09
N LYS A 111 22.89 20.27 -8.81
CA LYS A 111 23.55 19.53 -7.71
C LYS A 111 22.84 18.22 -7.32
N LEU A 112 21.72 17.90 -7.97
CA LEU A 112 20.94 16.72 -7.63
C LEU A 112 21.75 15.44 -7.93
N LYS A 113 22.09 14.67 -6.90
CA LYS A 113 22.87 13.44 -7.08
C LYS A 113 22.00 12.25 -7.47
N LYS A 114 20.83 12.11 -6.83
CA LYS A 114 19.88 11.01 -7.08
C LYS A 114 18.45 11.42 -6.75
N LEU A 115 17.51 10.82 -7.46
CA LEU A 115 16.08 10.93 -7.27
C LEU A 115 15.46 9.53 -7.10
N LEU A 116 14.90 9.23 -5.93
CA LEU A 116 14.19 7.96 -5.74
C LEU A 116 12.69 8.12 -5.97
N HIS A 117 12.17 7.31 -6.89
CA HIS A 117 10.75 7.13 -7.17
C HIS A 117 10.23 5.86 -6.49
N LEU A 118 9.27 6.03 -5.57
CA LEU A 118 8.59 4.91 -4.93
C LEU A 118 7.37 4.45 -5.75
N SER A 119 7.49 3.25 -6.30
CA SER A 119 6.46 2.58 -7.09
C SER A 119 5.88 1.38 -6.34
N THR A 120 5.54 0.29 -7.02
CA THR A 120 5.09 -0.99 -6.47
C THR A 120 5.53 -2.12 -7.38
N ALA A 121 5.85 -3.29 -6.83
CA ALA A 121 6.23 -4.47 -7.63
C ALA A 121 5.09 -4.94 -8.55
N TYR A 122 3.84 -4.68 -8.14
CA TYR A 122 2.64 -5.11 -8.86
C TYR A 122 2.37 -4.36 -10.17
N VAL A 123 3.18 -3.38 -10.56
CA VAL A 123 3.11 -2.71 -11.89
C VAL A 123 3.15 -3.71 -13.05
N CYS A 124 3.64 -4.94 -12.82
CA CYS A 124 3.59 -6.04 -13.78
C CYS A 124 2.18 -6.56 -14.13
N GLY A 125 1.14 -6.15 -13.40
CA GLY A 125 -0.23 -6.60 -13.61
C GLY A 125 -0.45 -8.05 -13.20
N GLU A 126 -1.09 -8.85 -14.06
CA GLU A 126 -1.46 -10.25 -13.79
C GLU A 126 -0.47 -11.27 -14.40
N LYS A 127 0.83 -10.91 -14.49
CA LYS A 127 1.88 -11.83 -14.97
C LYS A 127 2.09 -12.98 -13.97
N GLU A 128 2.45 -14.16 -14.47
CA GLU A 128 2.80 -15.33 -13.65
C GLU A 128 4.27 -15.68 -13.77
N GLY A 129 4.83 -16.27 -12.71
CA GLY A 129 6.21 -16.70 -12.64
C GLY A 129 7.15 -15.65 -12.06
N ILE A 130 8.42 -15.71 -12.47
CA ILE A 130 9.46 -14.80 -12.00
C ILE A 130 9.32 -13.46 -12.72
N ILE A 131 9.16 -12.40 -11.95
CA ILE A 131 9.01 -11.02 -12.43
C ILE A 131 10.33 -10.30 -12.26
N SER A 132 10.98 -9.99 -13.39
CA SER A 132 12.27 -9.29 -13.42
C SER A 132 12.17 -7.81 -13.07
N GLU A 133 13.26 -7.23 -12.58
CA GLU A 133 13.47 -5.79 -12.33
C GLU A 133 13.64 -4.98 -13.63
N LYS A 134 12.67 -5.08 -14.56
CA LYS A 134 12.67 -4.40 -15.87
C LYS A 134 11.95 -3.06 -15.81
N ALA A 135 12.52 -2.02 -16.45
CA ALA A 135 11.87 -0.74 -16.71
C ALA A 135 10.73 -0.86 -17.73
N PHE A 136 9.75 0.06 -17.66
CA PHE A 136 8.73 0.20 -18.69
C PHE A 136 9.20 1.10 -19.82
N GLU A 137 8.89 0.72 -21.05
CA GLU A 137 9.05 1.63 -22.18
C GLU A 137 7.88 2.63 -22.24
N PHE A 138 8.15 3.84 -22.73
CA PHE A 138 7.09 4.81 -22.95
C PHE A 138 6.09 4.29 -24.01
N GLY A 139 4.81 4.27 -23.65
CA GLY A 139 3.77 3.70 -24.49
C GLY A 139 3.50 2.21 -24.28
N GLU A 140 4.25 1.53 -23.40
CA GLU A 140 4.06 0.12 -23.10
C GLU A 140 2.69 -0.16 -22.48
N THR A 141 2.08 -1.27 -22.86
CA THR A 141 0.79 -1.77 -22.37
C THR A 141 0.95 -3.24 -21.99
N LEU A 142 0.16 -3.72 -21.02
CA LEU A 142 0.16 -5.14 -20.65
C LEU A 142 -0.72 -5.98 -21.58
N THR A 143 -1.63 -5.33 -22.30
CA THR A 143 -2.43 -5.93 -23.39
C THR A 143 -1.76 -5.72 -24.74
N LYS A 144 -2.03 -6.61 -25.71
CA LYS A 144 -1.65 -6.44 -27.12
C LYS A 144 -2.56 -5.43 -27.83
N THR A 145 -2.68 -4.22 -27.30
CA THR A 145 -3.43 -3.13 -27.95
C THR A 145 -2.55 -2.43 -28.98
N PHE A 146 -3.15 -1.96 -30.08
CA PHE A 146 -2.45 -1.12 -31.07
C PHE A 146 -2.23 0.32 -30.57
N THR A 147 -2.99 0.73 -29.54
CA THR A 147 -2.90 2.05 -28.93
C THR A 147 -1.76 2.08 -27.92
N LYS A 148 -0.83 3.03 -28.08
CA LYS A 148 0.20 3.32 -27.09
C LYS A 148 -0.39 4.09 -25.90
N LEU A 149 0.10 3.79 -24.71
CA LEU A 149 -0.29 4.50 -23.50
C LEU A 149 0.45 5.85 -23.39
N ASP A 150 -0.28 6.96 -23.38
CA ASP A 150 0.29 8.29 -23.17
C ASP A 150 -0.43 9.00 -22.02
N PHE A 151 0.31 9.30 -20.96
CA PHE A 151 -0.25 9.95 -19.78
C PHE A 151 -0.76 11.38 -20.07
N LYS A 152 -0.29 12.05 -21.12
CA LYS A 152 -0.80 13.37 -21.53
C LYS A 152 -2.20 13.23 -22.13
N ILE A 153 -2.41 12.20 -22.95
CA ILE A 153 -3.74 11.86 -23.48
C ILE A 153 -4.67 11.47 -22.32
N GLU A 154 -4.21 10.64 -21.38
CA GLU A 154 -5.01 10.30 -20.20
C GLU A 154 -5.40 11.53 -19.38
N LYS A 155 -4.49 12.51 -19.23
CA LYS A 155 -4.77 13.77 -18.53
C LYS A 155 -5.89 14.56 -19.23
N GLU A 156 -5.85 14.66 -20.56
CA GLU A 156 -6.89 15.33 -21.35
C GLU A 156 -8.24 14.60 -21.23
N LEU A 157 -8.23 13.27 -21.29
CA LEU A 157 -9.44 12.44 -21.10
C LEU A 157 -10.06 12.65 -19.71
N VAL A 158 -9.25 12.70 -18.66
CA VAL A 158 -9.71 12.99 -17.30
C VAL A 158 -10.31 14.40 -17.21
N ALA A 159 -9.64 15.41 -17.75
CA ALA A 159 -10.13 16.79 -17.71
C ALA A 159 -11.47 16.93 -18.44
N HIS A 160 -11.60 16.29 -19.60
CA HIS A 160 -12.84 16.25 -20.36
C HIS A 160 -13.98 15.56 -19.58
N GLN A 161 -13.70 14.41 -18.96
CA GLN A 161 -14.69 13.69 -18.15
C GLN A 161 -15.18 14.54 -16.97
N LEU A 162 -14.27 15.24 -16.28
CA LEU A 162 -14.62 16.14 -15.16
C LEU A 162 -15.45 17.33 -15.63
N SER A 163 -15.13 17.93 -16.79
CA SER A 163 -15.91 19.05 -17.36
C SER A 163 -17.36 18.65 -17.62
N GLN A 164 -17.58 17.49 -18.25
CA GLN A 164 -18.94 16.98 -18.53
C GLN A 164 -19.74 16.71 -17.25
N LEU A 165 -19.07 16.23 -16.20
CA LEU A 165 -19.69 16.00 -14.90
C LEU A 165 -20.01 17.30 -14.14
N GLY A 166 -19.21 18.35 -14.35
CA GLY A 166 -19.45 19.68 -13.79
C GLY A 166 -20.66 20.38 -14.40
N GLU A 167 -20.85 20.26 -15.72
CA GLU A 167 -22.00 20.84 -16.44
C GLU A 167 -23.36 20.27 -16.01
N THR A 168 -23.37 19.02 -15.56
CA THR A 168 -24.60 18.28 -15.20
C THR A 168 -25.10 18.54 -13.77
N LYS A 169 -24.48 19.45 -13.00
CA LYS A 169 -24.77 19.68 -11.56
C LYS A 169 -24.79 18.39 -10.73
N THR A 170 -23.87 17.47 -11.05
CA THR A 170 -23.77 16.17 -10.38
C THR A 170 -23.23 16.33 -8.95
N SER A 171 -23.70 15.50 -8.01
CA SER A 171 -23.18 15.52 -6.63
C SER A 171 -21.73 15.03 -6.57
N GLU A 172 -20.94 15.52 -5.63
CA GLU A 172 -19.53 15.13 -5.48
C GLU A 172 -19.36 13.60 -5.31
N ALA A 173 -20.24 12.95 -4.56
CA ALA A 173 -20.22 11.49 -4.40
C ALA A 173 -20.43 10.75 -5.73
N ALA A 174 -21.29 11.26 -6.62
CA ALA A 174 -21.53 10.68 -7.94
C ALA A 174 -20.39 10.98 -8.91
N ILE A 175 -19.75 12.14 -8.81
CA ILE A 175 -18.51 12.45 -9.54
C ILE A 175 -17.43 11.43 -9.16
N ASN A 176 -17.17 11.27 -7.86
CA ASN A 176 -16.14 10.34 -7.38
C ASN A 176 -16.42 8.89 -7.82
N ALA A 177 -17.66 8.43 -7.71
CA ALA A 177 -18.05 7.10 -8.18
C ALA A 177 -17.79 6.92 -9.69
N THR A 178 -18.11 7.95 -10.49
CA THR A 178 -17.89 7.93 -11.93
C THR A 178 -16.40 7.90 -12.27
N MET A 179 -15.58 8.72 -11.60
CA MET A 179 -14.14 8.76 -11.84
C MET A 179 -13.44 7.46 -11.43
N ARG A 180 -13.91 6.76 -10.39
CA ARG A 180 -13.41 5.43 -10.01
C ARG A 180 -13.72 4.37 -11.05
N GLU A 181 -14.95 4.38 -11.57
CA GLU A 181 -15.33 3.46 -12.65
C GLU A 181 -14.55 3.77 -13.93
N PHE A 182 -14.37 5.04 -14.27
CA PHE A 182 -13.58 5.46 -15.42
C PHE A 182 -12.13 4.99 -15.31
N GLY A 183 -11.47 5.19 -14.17
CA GLY A 183 -10.12 4.68 -13.94
C GLY A 183 -10.04 3.16 -14.00
N THR A 184 -11.07 2.45 -13.54
CA THR A 184 -11.14 0.98 -13.62
C THR A 184 -11.22 0.51 -15.07
N GLN A 185 -12.01 1.20 -15.90
CA GLN A 185 -12.13 0.92 -17.33
C GLN A 185 -10.82 1.18 -18.08
N ARG A 186 -10.16 2.33 -17.81
CA ARG A 186 -8.85 2.66 -18.42
C ARG A 186 -7.78 1.64 -18.04
N ALA A 187 -7.68 1.29 -16.75
CA ALA A 187 -6.72 0.28 -16.29
C ALA A 187 -6.91 -1.05 -17.02
N LYS A 188 -8.14 -1.57 -17.06
CA LYS A 188 -8.48 -2.83 -17.75
C LYS A 188 -8.20 -2.77 -19.26
N HIS A 189 -8.47 -1.64 -19.90
CA HIS A 189 -8.22 -1.44 -21.33
C HIS A 189 -6.74 -1.69 -21.68
N PHE A 190 -5.83 -1.16 -20.86
CA PHE A 190 -4.38 -1.33 -21.06
C PHE A 190 -3.77 -2.53 -20.33
N GLY A 191 -4.58 -3.34 -19.65
CA GLY A 191 -4.18 -4.62 -19.05
C GLY A 191 -3.79 -4.59 -17.58
N TRP A 192 -3.99 -3.47 -16.88
CA TRP A 192 -3.76 -3.39 -15.44
C TRP A 192 -5.03 -3.72 -14.63
N PRO A 193 -4.88 -4.37 -13.46
CA PRO A 193 -6.03 -4.86 -12.69
C PRO A 193 -6.81 -3.76 -11.97
N ASN A 194 -6.17 -2.61 -11.69
CA ASN A 194 -6.79 -1.47 -11.03
C ASN A 194 -6.06 -0.16 -11.34
N THR A 195 -6.71 0.95 -11.00
CA THR A 195 -6.25 2.32 -11.27
C THR A 195 -4.95 2.67 -10.54
N TYR A 196 -4.76 2.17 -9.31
CA TYR A 196 -3.54 2.44 -8.54
C TYR A 196 -2.29 1.91 -9.26
N VAL A 197 -2.28 0.62 -9.57
CA VAL A 197 -1.14 -0.01 -10.25
C VAL A 197 -0.94 0.59 -11.65
N PHE A 198 -2.03 0.88 -12.36
CA PHE A 198 -2.01 1.51 -13.68
C PHE A 198 -1.31 2.89 -13.66
N THR A 199 -1.69 3.76 -12.72
CA THR A 199 -1.10 5.10 -12.58
C THR A 199 0.32 5.07 -12.05
N LYS A 200 0.69 4.08 -11.22
CA LYS A 200 2.09 3.82 -10.85
C LYS A 200 2.94 3.41 -12.06
N ALA A 201 2.44 2.52 -12.92
CA ALA A 201 3.14 2.13 -14.14
C ALA A 201 3.36 3.34 -15.06
N MET A 202 2.35 4.20 -15.24
CA MET A 202 2.53 5.46 -15.99
C MET A 202 3.55 6.40 -15.33
N GLY A 203 3.58 6.47 -14.00
CA GLY A 203 4.60 7.22 -13.26
C GLY A 203 6.02 6.73 -13.53
N GLU A 204 6.22 5.41 -13.60
CA GLU A 204 7.51 4.83 -14.00
C GLU A 204 7.88 5.15 -15.45
N MET A 205 6.91 5.14 -16.37
CA MET A 205 7.16 5.57 -17.75
C MET A 205 7.61 7.04 -17.81
N CYS A 206 7.06 7.91 -16.95
CA CYS A 206 7.58 9.27 -16.81
C CYS A 206 9.03 9.26 -16.32
N VAL A 207 9.37 8.47 -15.30
CA VAL A 207 10.75 8.36 -14.79
C VAL A 207 11.71 7.90 -15.87
N GLU A 208 11.33 6.89 -16.65
CA GLU A 208 12.16 6.33 -17.73
C GLU A 208 12.44 7.37 -18.82
N GLN A 209 11.47 8.23 -19.16
CA GLN A 209 11.67 9.31 -20.13
C GLN A 209 12.74 10.33 -19.72
N PHE A 210 13.02 10.46 -18.42
CA PHE A 210 13.96 11.43 -17.87
C PHE A 210 15.26 10.78 -17.38
N LYS A 211 15.48 9.48 -17.60
CA LYS A 211 16.62 8.74 -17.04
C LYS A 211 17.99 9.28 -17.48
N ASP A 212 18.07 9.87 -18.67
CA ASP A 212 19.31 10.45 -19.22
C ASP A 212 19.54 11.89 -18.73
N ASP A 213 18.49 12.54 -18.23
CA ASP A 213 18.52 13.91 -17.71
C ASP A 213 18.68 13.96 -16.19
N VAL A 214 18.14 12.98 -15.48
CA VAL A 214 18.06 12.94 -14.02
C VAL A 214 18.49 11.55 -13.53
N PRO A 215 19.44 11.45 -12.59
CA PRO A 215 19.84 10.17 -12.01
C PRO A 215 18.72 9.61 -11.13
N THR A 216 17.87 8.76 -11.69
CA THR A 216 16.69 8.21 -11.02
C THR A 216 16.91 6.79 -10.50
N ILE A 217 16.23 6.44 -9.41
CA ILE A 217 16.12 5.07 -8.89
C ILE A 217 14.64 4.76 -8.75
N ILE A 218 14.21 3.57 -9.16
CA ILE A 218 12.85 3.09 -8.91
C ILE A 218 12.90 2.04 -7.82
N LEU A 219 12.13 2.24 -6.75
CA LEU A 219 11.96 1.23 -5.69
C LEU A 219 10.54 0.70 -5.74
N ARG A 220 10.40 -0.61 -5.91
CA ARG A 220 9.15 -1.36 -6.07
C ARG A 220 8.94 -2.28 -4.86
N PRO A 221 8.32 -1.80 -3.78
CA PRO A 221 7.93 -2.67 -2.68
C PRO A 221 6.77 -3.58 -3.09
N THR A 222 6.70 -4.75 -2.47
CA THR A 222 5.55 -5.67 -2.54
C THR A 222 4.51 -5.26 -1.50
N MET A 223 3.69 -6.18 -0.97
CA MET A 223 2.61 -5.81 -0.07
C MET A 223 3.16 -5.41 1.31
N ILE A 224 3.17 -4.11 1.58
CA ILE A 224 3.73 -3.55 2.80
C ILE A 224 2.82 -3.82 4.00
N VAL A 225 3.33 -4.56 4.98
CA VAL A 225 2.68 -4.85 6.27
C VAL A 225 3.23 -3.95 7.38
N SER A 226 2.88 -4.22 8.64
CA SER A 226 3.41 -3.45 9.78
C SER A 226 4.94 -3.48 9.84
N THR A 227 5.52 -2.68 10.72
CA THR A 227 6.97 -2.70 10.96
C THR A 227 7.39 -3.98 11.68
N TYR A 228 8.60 -4.45 11.35
CA TYR A 228 9.22 -5.59 12.00
C TYR A 228 9.90 -5.20 13.31
N LYS A 229 10.72 -4.14 13.27
CA LYS A 229 11.51 -3.64 14.40
C LYS A 229 11.29 -2.16 14.67
N GLU A 230 11.41 -1.30 13.66
CA GLU A 230 11.46 0.16 13.86
C GLU A 230 10.23 0.90 13.30
N PRO A 231 9.77 2.00 13.91
CA PRO A 231 10.23 2.59 15.17
C PRO A 231 9.86 1.74 16.41
N PHE A 232 8.91 0.82 16.26
CA PHE A 232 8.63 -0.26 17.19
C PHE A 232 7.87 -1.37 16.44
N PRO A 233 7.93 -2.63 16.90
CA PRO A 233 7.28 -3.74 16.21
C PRO A 233 5.76 -3.58 16.12
N GLY A 234 5.20 -3.94 14.96
CA GLY A 234 3.74 -3.97 14.75
C GLY A 234 3.13 -2.59 14.50
N TRP A 235 3.94 -1.53 14.36
CA TRP A 235 3.42 -0.21 14.00
C TRP A 235 2.84 -0.24 12.58
N ILE A 236 1.64 0.30 12.44
CA ILE A 236 0.96 0.43 11.16
C ILE A 236 0.01 1.63 11.18
N GLU A 237 -0.05 2.33 10.06
CA GLU A 237 -0.99 3.43 9.87
C GLU A 237 -2.16 2.97 9.01
N GLY A 238 -3.33 2.85 9.66
CA GLY A 238 -4.60 2.49 9.06
C GLY A 238 -4.69 1.07 8.51
N LEU A 239 -5.82 0.77 7.85
CA LEU A 239 -6.05 -0.51 7.20
C LEU A 239 -5.51 -0.47 5.77
N ARG A 240 -4.57 -1.38 5.46
CA ARG A 240 -4.07 -1.63 4.11
C ARG A 240 -4.67 -2.91 3.53
N THR A 241 -4.11 -3.35 2.40
CA THR A 241 -4.61 -4.47 1.61
C THR A 241 -4.67 -5.76 2.41
N MET A 242 -3.60 -6.24 3.04
CA MET A 242 -3.72 -7.49 3.82
C MET A 242 -4.58 -7.32 5.09
N ASP A 243 -4.43 -6.19 5.77
CA ASP A 243 -5.06 -5.93 7.06
C ASP A 243 -6.59 -6.03 7.02
N THR A 244 -7.20 -5.53 5.96
CA THR A 244 -8.66 -5.59 5.77
C THR A 244 -9.18 -7.03 5.67
N LEU A 245 -8.38 -7.95 5.08
CA LEU A 245 -8.69 -9.37 5.06
C LEU A 245 -8.62 -9.94 6.48
N ILE A 246 -7.53 -9.68 7.22
CA ILE A 246 -7.33 -10.13 8.61
C ILE A 246 -8.48 -9.65 9.51
N VAL A 247 -8.83 -8.36 9.46
CA VAL A 247 -9.93 -7.80 10.24
C VAL A 247 -11.28 -8.41 9.84
N GLY A 248 -11.50 -8.64 8.54
CA GLY A 248 -12.71 -9.29 8.04
C GLY A 248 -12.88 -10.72 8.59
N ILE A 249 -11.78 -11.44 8.73
CA ILE A 249 -11.72 -12.79 9.31
C ILE A 249 -11.96 -12.73 10.81
N GLY A 250 -11.22 -11.88 11.55
CA GLY A 250 -11.37 -11.72 12.99
C GLY A 250 -12.77 -11.27 13.42
N LYS A 251 -13.46 -10.51 12.58
CA LYS A 251 -14.87 -10.11 12.79
C LYS A 251 -15.89 -11.16 12.34
N GLY A 252 -15.48 -12.35 11.91
CA GLY A 252 -16.36 -13.41 11.43
C GLY A 252 -17.14 -13.05 10.15
N LYS A 253 -16.68 -12.04 9.38
CA LYS A 253 -17.37 -11.53 8.20
C LYS A 253 -16.96 -12.22 6.90
N LEU A 254 -15.82 -12.90 6.89
CA LEU A 254 -15.25 -13.60 5.71
C LEU A 254 -15.13 -15.11 5.96
N PRO A 255 -16.20 -15.88 5.72
CA PRO A 255 -16.20 -17.34 5.95
C PRO A 255 -15.47 -18.15 4.86
N PHE A 256 -15.25 -17.56 3.69
CA PHE A 256 -14.52 -18.15 2.57
C PHE A 256 -13.77 -17.06 1.83
N PHE A 257 -12.77 -17.44 1.04
CA PHE A 257 -12.01 -16.53 0.21
C PHE A 257 -11.53 -17.21 -1.07
N LEU A 258 -11.26 -16.41 -2.10
CA LEU A 258 -10.62 -16.88 -3.32
C LEU A 258 -9.11 -16.93 -3.08
N GLY A 259 -8.45 -18.04 -3.37
CA GLY A 259 -7.00 -18.14 -3.25
C GLY A 259 -6.47 -19.54 -3.42
N ILE A 260 -5.30 -19.64 -4.04
CA ILE A 260 -4.59 -20.91 -4.26
C ILE A 260 -3.67 -21.15 -3.06
N PRO A 261 -3.81 -22.26 -2.30
CA PRO A 261 -3.05 -22.51 -1.07
C PRO A 261 -1.52 -22.45 -1.20
N THR A 262 -1.00 -22.73 -2.40
CA THR A 262 0.43 -22.82 -2.73
C THR A 262 0.97 -21.55 -3.41
N VAL A 263 0.15 -20.52 -3.59
CA VAL A 263 0.62 -19.22 -4.09
C VAL A 263 1.32 -18.49 -2.95
N ALA A 264 2.52 -17.97 -3.22
CA ALA A 264 3.25 -17.12 -2.30
C ALA A 264 2.57 -15.75 -2.20
N LEU A 265 2.31 -15.29 -0.99
CA LEU A 265 1.85 -13.94 -0.72
C LEU A 265 3.08 -13.08 -0.42
N ASP A 266 3.49 -12.24 -1.36
CA ASP A 266 4.68 -11.43 -1.18
C ASP A 266 4.42 -10.24 -0.23
N LEU A 267 4.82 -10.43 1.02
CA LEU A 267 4.72 -9.45 2.10
C LEU A 267 6.10 -8.87 2.42
N ILE A 268 6.15 -7.60 2.83
CA ILE A 268 7.37 -6.99 3.34
C ILE A 268 7.08 -5.98 4.48
N PRO A 269 7.82 -6.01 5.60
CA PRO A 269 7.67 -5.02 6.66
C PRO A 269 7.99 -3.59 6.22
N GLY A 270 7.27 -2.61 6.78
CA GLY A 270 7.39 -1.21 6.39
C GLY A 270 8.77 -0.58 6.63
N ASP A 271 9.42 -0.97 7.72
CA ASP A 271 10.79 -0.56 8.08
C ASP A 271 11.84 -1.14 7.13
N MET A 272 11.68 -2.39 6.69
CA MET A 272 12.56 -2.96 5.66
C MET A 272 12.49 -2.18 4.33
N VAL A 273 11.31 -1.69 3.95
CA VAL A 273 11.16 -0.82 2.76
C VAL A 273 11.91 0.50 2.96
N VAL A 274 11.79 1.12 4.13
CA VAL A 274 12.51 2.38 4.45
C VAL A 274 14.02 2.14 4.43
N ASN A 275 14.49 1.05 5.02
CA ASN A 275 15.90 0.66 5.02
C ASN A 275 16.44 0.48 3.60
N ALA A 276 15.68 -0.19 2.72
CA ALA A 276 16.02 -0.32 1.32
C ALA A 276 16.05 1.04 0.59
N MET A 277 15.13 1.96 0.90
CA MET A 277 15.12 3.32 0.34
C MET A 277 16.38 4.10 0.75
N ILE A 278 16.77 4.04 2.02
CA ILE A 278 17.96 4.73 2.53
C ILE A 278 19.21 4.16 1.84
N LEU A 279 19.37 2.83 1.83
CA LEU A 279 20.55 2.19 1.27
C LEU A 279 20.64 2.37 -0.25
N SER A 280 19.53 2.35 -0.98
CA SER A 280 19.52 2.64 -2.43
C SER A 280 19.91 4.09 -2.71
N MET A 281 19.51 5.04 -1.87
CA MET A 281 19.93 6.43 -2.04
C MET A 281 21.41 6.65 -1.76
N VAL A 282 21.97 5.95 -0.77
CA VAL A 282 23.40 6.05 -0.45
C VAL A 282 24.24 5.32 -1.50
N PHE A 283 23.95 4.05 -1.77
CA PHE A 283 24.82 3.16 -2.54
C PHE A 283 24.30 2.79 -3.93
N GLY A 284 23.00 2.93 -4.18
CA GLY A 284 22.38 2.57 -5.46
C GLY A 284 22.88 3.43 -6.62
N GLU A 285 22.89 2.87 -7.82
CA GLU A 285 23.22 3.60 -9.05
C GLU A 285 21.96 4.16 -9.72
N GLY A 286 22.11 5.26 -10.46
CA GLY A 286 21.04 5.79 -11.31
C GLY A 286 20.65 4.77 -12.39
N GLY A 287 19.37 4.73 -12.74
CA GLY A 287 18.78 3.74 -13.64
C GLY A 287 18.41 2.41 -12.97
N MET A 288 18.77 2.18 -11.71
CA MET A 288 18.47 0.93 -11.02
C MET A 288 17.01 0.83 -10.56
N ILE A 289 16.49 -0.39 -10.64
CA ILE A 289 15.16 -0.76 -10.16
C ILE A 289 15.34 -1.82 -9.08
N TYR A 290 14.70 -1.62 -7.92
CA TYR A 290 14.80 -2.51 -6.77
C TYR A 290 13.43 -3.09 -6.43
N HIS A 291 13.25 -4.41 -6.54
CA HIS A 291 12.08 -5.11 -5.97
C HIS A 291 12.35 -5.42 -4.50
N VAL A 292 11.57 -4.80 -3.63
CA VAL A 292 11.70 -5.00 -2.18
C VAL A 292 10.55 -5.89 -1.72
N GLY A 293 10.83 -7.20 -1.70
CA GLY A 293 9.86 -8.24 -1.38
C GLY A 293 10.52 -9.47 -0.78
N SER A 294 9.72 -10.49 -0.49
CA SER A 294 10.14 -11.72 0.17
C SER A 294 9.94 -13.00 -0.65
N SER A 295 9.15 -12.97 -1.73
CA SER A 295 8.68 -14.19 -2.42
C SER A 295 9.79 -15.10 -2.95
N ILE A 296 10.94 -14.56 -3.34
CA ILE A 296 12.04 -15.37 -3.87
C ILE A 296 12.96 -15.97 -2.79
N LYS A 297 13.11 -15.28 -1.64
CA LYS A 297 14.05 -15.68 -0.57
C LYS A 297 13.40 -16.33 0.63
N ASN A 298 12.30 -15.75 1.08
CA ASN A 298 11.56 -16.20 2.25
C ASN A 298 10.05 -16.17 1.96
N PRO A 299 9.56 -17.04 1.06
CA PRO A 299 8.15 -17.05 0.69
C PRO A 299 7.26 -17.44 1.87
N VAL A 300 6.10 -16.79 1.98
CA VAL A 300 5.01 -17.23 2.86
C VAL A 300 3.78 -17.53 2.01
N TYR A 301 3.19 -18.70 2.17
CA TYR A 301 2.08 -19.16 1.34
C TYR A 301 0.72 -18.75 1.91
N ILE A 302 -0.28 -18.60 1.04
CA ILE A 302 -1.67 -18.29 1.44
C ILE A 302 -2.19 -19.31 2.48
N SER A 303 -1.79 -20.58 2.37
CA SER A 303 -2.17 -21.62 3.31
C SER A 303 -1.62 -21.40 4.72
N GLU A 304 -0.39 -20.92 4.84
CA GLU A 304 0.30 -20.61 6.10
C GLU A 304 -0.31 -19.36 6.75
N ILE A 305 -0.44 -18.27 5.99
CA ILE A 305 -1.10 -17.04 6.45
C ILE A 305 -2.50 -17.34 6.99
N ARG A 306 -3.29 -18.15 6.27
CA ARG A 306 -4.61 -18.61 6.74
C ARG A 306 -4.53 -19.34 8.08
N ASN A 307 -3.54 -20.22 8.25
CA ASN A 307 -3.36 -20.97 9.50
C ASN A 307 -2.95 -20.04 10.65
N TYR A 308 -2.07 -19.06 10.39
CA TYR A 308 -1.59 -18.10 11.39
C TYR A 308 -2.73 -17.22 11.90
N ILE A 309 -3.50 -16.63 10.97
CA ILE A 309 -4.67 -15.81 11.30
C ILE A 309 -5.71 -16.62 12.09
N HIS A 310 -5.98 -17.86 11.66
CA HIS A 310 -6.96 -18.72 12.31
C HIS A 310 -6.54 -19.09 13.74
N ARG A 311 -5.27 -19.46 13.96
CA ARG A 311 -4.76 -19.75 15.30
C ARG A 311 -4.85 -18.53 16.21
N TYR A 312 -4.39 -17.38 15.72
CA TYR A 312 -4.44 -16.14 16.49
C TYR A 312 -5.86 -15.84 17.01
N PHE A 313 -6.87 -15.86 16.15
CA PHE A 313 -8.24 -15.50 16.53
C PHE A 313 -9.00 -16.60 17.30
N ILE A 314 -8.51 -17.84 17.30
CA ILE A 314 -9.01 -18.87 18.23
C ILE A 314 -8.56 -18.55 19.66
N GLU A 315 -7.30 -18.18 19.82
CA GLU A 315 -6.70 -17.89 21.14
C GLU A 315 -7.09 -16.49 21.63
N ASN A 316 -7.24 -15.53 20.72
CA ASN A 316 -7.51 -14.13 20.99
C ASN A 316 -8.75 -13.65 20.19
N PRO A 317 -9.96 -14.13 20.50
CA PRO A 317 -11.16 -13.74 19.77
C PRO A 317 -11.45 -12.25 19.93
N LEU A 318 -11.84 -11.60 18.83
CA LEU A 318 -12.44 -10.27 18.92
C LEU A 318 -13.81 -10.37 19.57
N PHE A 319 -14.25 -9.30 20.22
CA PHE A 319 -15.58 -9.25 20.82
C PHE A 319 -16.59 -8.53 19.92
N ASP A 320 -17.86 -8.84 20.11
CA ASP A 320 -18.95 -8.13 19.44
C ASP A 320 -18.98 -6.63 19.76
N HIS A 321 -19.85 -5.88 19.07
CA HIS A 321 -19.96 -4.43 19.26
C HIS A 321 -20.31 -4.00 20.69
N LYS A 322 -20.92 -4.90 21.48
CA LYS A 322 -21.25 -4.65 22.89
C LYS A 322 -20.11 -5.08 23.83
N LYS A 323 -19.07 -5.71 23.29
CA LYS A 323 -17.96 -6.33 24.03
C LYS A 323 -18.43 -7.43 24.99
N GLU A 324 -19.57 -8.06 24.70
CA GLU A 324 -20.21 -9.04 25.59
C GLU A 324 -19.85 -10.47 25.20
N ASN A 325 -19.75 -10.76 23.90
CA ASN A 325 -19.53 -12.12 23.41
C ASN A 325 -18.29 -12.20 22.49
N PRO A 326 -17.44 -13.23 22.66
CA PRO A 326 -16.35 -13.50 21.72
C PRO A 326 -16.92 -13.95 20.36
N ILE A 327 -16.37 -13.41 19.29
CA ILE A 327 -16.71 -13.76 17.92
C ILE A 327 -16.06 -15.10 17.57
N THR A 328 -16.88 -16.10 17.23
CA THR A 328 -16.38 -17.37 16.72
C THR A 328 -15.78 -17.20 15.32
N VAL A 329 -14.49 -17.49 15.20
CA VAL A 329 -13.80 -17.53 13.91
C VAL A 329 -13.65 -18.99 13.47
N HIS A 330 -14.05 -19.27 12.24
CA HIS A 330 -13.87 -20.57 11.61
C HIS A 330 -12.73 -20.53 10.60
N LYS A 331 -12.10 -21.69 10.34
CA LYS A 331 -11.09 -21.82 9.30
C LYS A 331 -11.71 -21.50 7.95
N ILE A 332 -11.11 -20.54 7.26
CA ILE A 332 -11.61 -20.02 5.98
C ILE A 332 -11.52 -21.10 4.91
N ILE A 333 -12.61 -21.28 4.18
CA ILE A 333 -12.65 -22.13 2.99
C ILE A 333 -11.94 -21.37 1.85
N LEU A 334 -10.85 -21.96 1.33
CA LEU A 334 -10.15 -21.43 0.16
C LEU A 334 -10.75 -22.03 -1.11
N LEU A 335 -11.37 -21.19 -1.91
CA LEU A 335 -11.91 -21.55 -3.22
C LEU A 335 -10.83 -21.22 -4.26
N GLN A 336 -10.34 -22.25 -4.96
CA GLN A 336 -9.15 -22.12 -5.81
C GLN A 336 -9.47 -21.60 -7.22
N HIS A 337 -10.69 -21.83 -7.71
CA HIS A 337 -11.12 -21.44 -9.05
C HIS A 337 -12.34 -20.51 -9.00
N ILE A 338 -12.41 -19.60 -9.97
CA ILE A 338 -13.55 -18.68 -10.15
C ILE A 338 -14.85 -19.45 -10.41
N SER A 339 -14.79 -20.58 -11.11
CA SER A 339 -15.95 -21.45 -11.34
C SER A 339 -16.51 -22.01 -10.02
N THR A 340 -15.66 -22.58 -9.17
CA THR A 340 -16.04 -23.08 -7.84
C THR A 340 -16.58 -21.95 -6.96
N LEU A 341 -15.95 -20.78 -7.00
CA LEU A 341 -16.42 -19.58 -6.34
C LEU A 341 -17.84 -19.20 -6.78
N ASN A 342 -18.08 -19.14 -8.09
CA ASN A 342 -19.38 -18.78 -8.65
C ASN A 342 -20.47 -19.78 -8.27
N ILE A 343 -20.18 -21.08 -8.31
CA ILE A 343 -21.10 -22.14 -7.87
C ILE A 343 -21.41 -21.99 -6.37
N TYR A 344 -20.39 -21.79 -5.55
CA TYR A 344 -20.55 -21.61 -4.11
C TYR A 344 -21.40 -20.38 -3.78
N ILE A 345 -21.14 -19.25 -4.44
CA ILE A 345 -21.90 -18.01 -4.27
C ILE A 345 -23.35 -18.19 -4.75
N ALA A 346 -23.55 -18.86 -5.88
CA ALA A 346 -24.87 -19.14 -6.43
C ALA A 346 -25.73 -19.93 -5.44
N ILE A 347 -25.19 -21.03 -4.91
CA ILE A 347 -25.91 -21.93 -4.00
C ILE A 347 -26.08 -21.31 -2.62
N ARG A 348 -25.01 -20.76 -2.03
CA ARG A 348 -24.99 -20.35 -0.61
C ARG A 348 -25.56 -18.95 -0.38
N TYR A 349 -25.55 -18.08 -1.38
CA TYR A 349 -25.96 -16.68 -1.23
C TYR A 349 -27.06 -16.26 -2.21
N LEU A 350 -26.86 -16.44 -3.52
CA LEU A 350 -27.82 -15.93 -4.52
C LEU A 350 -29.16 -16.66 -4.48
N LEU A 351 -29.15 -17.99 -4.38
CA LEU A 351 -30.38 -18.79 -4.32
C LEU A 351 -31.22 -18.44 -3.06
N PRO A 352 -30.66 -18.43 -1.83
CA PRO A 352 -31.38 -17.95 -0.65
C PRO A 352 -31.86 -16.50 -0.76
N LEU A 353 -31.07 -15.61 -1.37
CA LEU A 353 -31.46 -14.21 -1.57
C LEU A 353 -32.66 -14.10 -2.53
N LYS A 354 -32.69 -14.87 -3.63
CA LYS A 354 -33.85 -14.92 -4.53
C LYS A 354 -35.11 -15.44 -3.83
N ILE A 355 -34.97 -16.47 -2.99
CA ILE A 355 -36.08 -16.98 -2.18
C ILE A 355 -36.58 -15.89 -1.24
N LEU A 356 -35.67 -15.19 -0.57
CA LEU A 356 -36.00 -14.11 0.36
C LEU A 356 -36.64 -12.90 -0.35
N GLU A 357 -36.19 -12.57 -1.56
CA GLU A 357 -36.78 -11.54 -2.41
C GLU A 357 -38.24 -11.87 -2.76
N MET A 358 -38.53 -13.11 -3.15
CA MET A 358 -39.90 -13.58 -3.37
C MET A 358 -40.74 -13.48 -2.08
N VAL A 359 -40.20 -13.88 -0.93
CA VAL A 359 -40.89 -13.79 0.37
C VAL A 359 -41.22 -12.33 0.72
N VAL A 360 -40.28 -11.40 0.53
CA VAL A 360 -40.48 -9.96 0.83
C VAL A 360 -41.49 -9.31 -0.11
N SER A 361 -41.65 -9.83 -1.33
CA SER A 361 -42.65 -9.34 -2.29
C SER A 361 -44.10 -9.64 -1.87
N LEU A 362 -44.31 -10.58 -0.91
CA LEU A 362 -45.62 -10.91 -0.38
C LEU A 362 -46.08 -9.85 0.65
N PRO A 363 -47.34 -9.38 0.56
CA PRO A 363 -47.82 -8.21 1.31
C PRO A 363 -47.73 -8.33 2.84
N TYR A 364 -47.78 -9.54 3.38
CA TYR A 364 -47.76 -9.81 4.83
C TYR A 364 -46.35 -10.07 5.40
N LEU A 365 -45.30 -10.15 4.57
CA LEU A 365 -43.95 -10.57 4.98
C LEU A 365 -42.90 -9.47 4.78
N ARG A 366 -43.33 -8.20 4.75
CA ARG A 366 -42.45 -7.03 4.65
C ARG A 366 -41.42 -6.91 5.80
N CYS A 367 -41.65 -7.58 6.93
CA CYS A 367 -40.70 -7.65 8.04
C CYS A 367 -39.36 -8.30 7.67
N TYR A 368 -39.29 -9.09 6.58
CA TYR A 368 -38.04 -9.70 6.10
C TYR A 368 -37.20 -8.75 5.23
N LYS A 369 -37.67 -7.54 4.93
CA LYS A 369 -36.96 -6.57 4.08
C LYS A 369 -35.58 -6.22 4.63
N ASP A 370 -35.47 -6.07 5.95
CA ASP A 370 -34.19 -5.77 6.61
C ASP A 370 -33.23 -6.97 6.54
N VAL A 371 -33.76 -8.19 6.66
CA VAL A 371 -32.97 -9.42 6.50
C VAL A 371 -32.43 -9.54 5.08
N TYR A 372 -33.26 -9.22 4.07
CA TYR A 372 -32.84 -9.19 2.67
C TYR A 372 -31.74 -8.16 2.43
N ALA A 373 -31.98 -6.91 2.84
CA ALA A 373 -31.02 -5.82 2.68
C ALA A 373 -29.68 -6.13 3.36
N LYS A 374 -29.71 -6.72 4.57
CA LYS A 374 -28.51 -7.13 5.30
C LYS A 374 -27.72 -8.21 4.55
N ASN A 375 -28.38 -9.25 4.05
CA ASN A 375 -27.71 -10.33 3.29
C ASN A 375 -27.19 -9.84 1.93
N MET A 376 -27.92 -8.96 1.25
CA MET A 376 -27.48 -8.34 0.00
C MET A 376 -26.21 -7.50 0.23
N ARG A 377 -26.19 -6.64 1.25
CA ARG A 377 -25.00 -5.85 1.63
C ARG A 377 -23.81 -6.75 1.97
N LYS A 378 -24.05 -7.86 2.69
CA LYS A 378 -23.01 -8.86 3.00
C LYS A 378 -22.42 -9.47 1.72
N LEU A 379 -23.28 -9.88 0.78
CA LEU A 379 -22.82 -10.44 -0.49
C LEU A 379 -22.04 -9.40 -1.31
N GLN A 380 -22.53 -8.17 -1.42
CA GLN A 380 -21.83 -7.07 -2.10
C GLN A 380 -20.43 -6.83 -1.51
N THR A 381 -20.33 -6.85 -0.17
CA THR A 381 -19.05 -6.71 0.54
C THR A 381 -18.08 -7.84 0.17
N ILE A 382 -18.56 -9.10 0.18
CA ILE A 382 -17.74 -10.27 -0.17
C ILE A 382 -17.30 -10.21 -1.65
N MET A 383 -18.19 -9.86 -2.57
CA MET A 383 -17.86 -9.71 -3.99
C MET A 383 -16.81 -8.63 -4.22
N ARG A 384 -16.90 -7.52 -3.48
CA ARG A 384 -15.92 -6.44 -3.55
C ARG A 384 -14.54 -6.91 -3.08
N PHE A 385 -14.47 -7.66 -1.98
CA PHE A 385 -13.23 -8.31 -1.56
C PHE A 385 -12.68 -9.18 -2.69
N ILE A 386 -13.45 -10.14 -3.20
CA ILE A 386 -12.99 -11.04 -4.26
C ILE A 386 -12.40 -10.27 -5.45
N GLN A 387 -13.08 -9.22 -5.93
CA GLN A 387 -12.62 -8.42 -7.07
C GLN A 387 -11.29 -7.72 -6.82
N ILE A 388 -11.07 -7.20 -5.61
CA ILE A 388 -9.84 -6.49 -5.24
C ILE A 388 -8.64 -7.45 -5.17
N TYR A 389 -8.82 -8.63 -4.55
CA TYR A 389 -7.69 -9.53 -4.29
C TYR A 389 -7.44 -10.54 -5.38
N LYS A 390 -8.40 -10.81 -6.27
CA LYS A 390 -8.27 -11.73 -7.40
C LYS A 390 -6.89 -11.66 -8.09
N PRO A 391 -6.39 -10.50 -8.55
CA PRO A 391 -5.10 -10.41 -9.25
C PRO A 391 -3.89 -10.78 -8.39
N TYR A 392 -4.02 -10.78 -7.06
CA TYR A 392 -2.92 -11.00 -6.13
C TYR A 392 -2.90 -12.41 -5.51
N VAL A 393 -4.01 -13.15 -5.60
CA VAL A 393 -4.18 -14.47 -4.94
C VAL A 393 -4.39 -15.64 -5.91
N LEU A 394 -4.58 -15.33 -7.19
CA LEU A 394 -4.72 -16.33 -8.26
C LEU A 394 -3.45 -16.51 -9.11
N PHE A 395 -2.61 -15.48 -9.18
CA PHE A 395 -1.42 -15.48 -10.03
C PHE A 395 -0.19 -15.64 -9.14
N ASN A 396 0.63 -16.66 -9.41
CA ASN A 396 1.86 -16.88 -8.65
C ASN A 396 2.96 -15.94 -9.14
N MET A 397 3.01 -14.74 -8.59
CA MET A 397 4.03 -13.73 -8.86
C MET A 397 5.19 -13.89 -7.87
N ILE A 398 6.38 -14.20 -8.39
CA ILE A 398 7.62 -14.25 -7.60
C ILE A 398 8.50 -13.10 -8.10
N PHE A 399 8.80 -12.14 -7.24
CA PHE A 399 9.57 -10.96 -7.62
C PHE A 399 11.07 -11.23 -7.47
N ASP A 400 11.81 -11.05 -8.56
CA ASP A 400 13.26 -11.16 -8.57
C ASP A 400 13.88 -10.02 -7.77
N ASP A 401 14.71 -10.33 -6.78
CA ASP A 401 15.36 -9.34 -5.89
C ASP A 401 16.86 -9.21 -6.16
N THR A 402 17.33 -9.61 -7.34
CA THR A 402 18.76 -9.62 -7.71
C THR A 402 19.45 -8.27 -7.45
N ASN A 403 18.85 -7.13 -7.82
CA ASN A 403 19.45 -5.82 -7.57
C ASN A 403 19.45 -5.46 -6.09
N CYS A 404 18.41 -5.83 -5.34
CA CYS A 404 18.36 -5.68 -3.88
C CYS A 404 19.47 -6.49 -3.19
N GLU A 405 19.72 -7.71 -3.66
CA GLU A 405 20.83 -8.51 -3.17
C GLU A 405 22.18 -7.88 -3.51
N GLY A 406 22.37 -7.45 -4.75
CA GLY A 406 23.57 -6.73 -5.16
C GLY A 406 23.83 -5.49 -4.30
N LEU A 407 22.76 -4.76 -3.93
CA LEU A 407 22.85 -3.61 -3.03
C LEU A 407 23.33 -4.03 -1.63
N ARG A 408 22.72 -5.06 -1.02
CA ARG A 408 23.12 -5.55 0.31
C ARG A 408 24.53 -6.13 0.33
N GLU A 409 24.83 -7.03 -0.60
CA GLU A 409 26.05 -7.82 -0.56
C GLU A 409 27.25 -7.07 -1.11
N ASN A 410 27.15 -6.51 -2.32
CA ASN A 410 28.34 -5.98 -2.99
C ASN A 410 28.67 -4.57 -2.49
N LYS A 411 27.67 -3.77 -2.17
CA LYS A 411 27.89 -2.36 -1.80
C LYS A 411 27.95 -2.15 -0.30
N VAL A 412 27.01 -2.73 0.45
CA VAL A 412 27.01 -2.56 1.91
C VAL A 412 28.03 -3.49 2.58
N LYS A 413 28.05 -4.81 2.32
CA LYS A 413 29.08 -5.69 2.94
C LYS A 413 30.49 -5.29 2.45
N GLY A 414 30.61 -4.92 1.17
CA GLY A 414 31.86 -4.42 0.58
C GLY A 414 32.41 -3.15 1.26
N SER A 415 31.54 -2.29 1.80
CA SER A 415 31.94 -1.09 2.55
C SER A 415 32.54 -1.38 3.94
N ARG A 416 32.46 -2.63 4.41
CA ARG A 416 32.86 -3.09 5.77
C ARG A 416 32.19 -2.33 6.93
N ASN A 417 31.13 -1.58 6.67
CA ASN A 417 30.39 -0.87 7.71
C ASN A 417 29.31 -1.77 8.32
N LEU A 418 29.72 -2.64 9.26
CA LEU A 418 28.85 -3.62 9.93
C LEU A 418 27.69 -2.96 10.68
N GLU A 419 27.91 -1.81 11.30
CA GLU A 419 26.90 -1.06 12.03
C GLU A 419 25.75 -0.59 11.10
N LEU A 420 26.10 -0.15 9.88
CA LEU A 420 25.11 0.21 8.87
C LEU A 420 24.28 -1.00 8.41
N MET A 421 24.89 -2.19 8.37
CA MET A 421 24.21 -3.42 7.98
C MET A 421 23.18 -3.86 9.00
N GLU A 422 23.56 -3.79 10.28
CA GLU A 422 22.67 -4.16 11.39
C GLU A 422 21.54 -3.15 11.55
N THR A 423 21.86 -1.86 11.40
CA THR A 423 20.89 -0.76 11.54
C THR A 423 19.87 -0.78 10.40
N PHE A 424 20.32 -0.81 9.15
CA PHE A 424 19.44 -0.75 7.97
C PHE A 424 19.20 -2.13 7.34
N ASN A 425 19.00 -3.16 8.17
CA ASN A 425 18.70 -4.49 7.66
C ASN A 425 17.34 -4.52 6.95
N PHE A 426 17.32 -5.08 5.74
CA PHE A 426 16.11 -5.35 4.97
C PHE A 426 16.16 -6.73 4.29
N ASP A 427 16.94 -7.67 4.84
CA ASP A 427 16.95 -9.05 4.38
C ASP A 427 15.67 -9.79 4.83
N PRO A 428 14.79 -10.22 3.89
CA PRO A 428 13.56 -10.92 4.24
C PRO A 428 13.82 -12.28 4.92
N ASN A 429 14.99 -12.90 4.79
CA ASN A 429 15.32 -14.15 5.49
C ASN A 429 15.37 -13.99 7.02
N SER A 430 15.48 -12.75 7.50
CA SER A 430 15.46 -12.46 8.94
C SER A 430 14.05 -12.50 9.56
N ILE A 431 13.00 -12.72 8.76
CA ILE A 431 11.61 -12.75 9.20
C ILE A 431 11.21 -14.20 9.52
N ASP A 432 10.85 -14.46 10.78
CA ASP A 432 10.03 -15.61 11.13
C ASP A 432 8.56 -15.24 10.86
N TRP A 433 7.98 -15.76 9.77
CA TRP A 433 6.62 -15.39 9.37
C TRP A 433 5.55 -15.78 10.38
N GLU A 434 5.73 -16.89 11.10
CA GLU A 434 4.78 -17.34 12.09
C GLU A 434 4.78 -16.39 13.29
N ASP A 435 5.96 -16.16 13.86
CA ASP A 435 6.12 -15.24 14.99
C ASP A 435 5.71 -13.82 14.61
N TYR A 436 6.17 -13.33 13.46
CA TYR A 436 5.85 -12.00 12.99
C TYR A 436 4.34 -11.80 12.81
N ILE A 437 3.63 -12.72 12.16
CA ILE A 437 2.19 -12.55 11.94
C ILE A 437 1.40 -12.65 13.25
N ILE A 438 1.69 -13.65 14.09
CA ILE A 438 0.92 -13.95 15.31
C ILE A 438 1.24 -12.96 16.44
N ASN A 439 2.51 -12.66 16.67
CA ASN A 439 2.96 -11.92 17.85
C ASN A 439 3.22 -10.44 17.56
N THR A 440 3.39 -10.04 16.29
CA THR A 440 3.71 -8.65 15.92
C THR A 440 2.61 -8.00 15.09
N HIS A 441 2.31 -8.53 13.91
CA HIS A 441 1.46 -7.87 12.93
C HIS A 441 -0.02 -7.83 13.34
N ILE A 442 -0.64 -8.97 13.70
CA ILE A 442 -2.05 -8.98 14.10
C ILE A 442 -2.28 -8.19 15.41
N PRO A 443 -1.46 -8.34 16.47
CA PRO A 443 -1.55 -7.51 17.67
C PRO A 443 -1.41 -6.02 17.38
N GLY A 444 -0.42 -5.64 16.54
CA GLY A 444 -0.22 -4.27 16.11
C GLY A 444 -1.44 -3.71 15.37
N LEU A 445 -1.99 -4.49 14.43
CA LEU A 445 -3.20 -4.15 13.70
C LEU A 445 -4.40 -3.91 14.64
N ILE A 446 -4.58 -4.75 15.65
CA ILE A 446 -5.65 -4.58 16.65
C ILE A 446 -5.42 -3.30 17.46
N LYS A 447 -4.19 -3.08 17.93
CA LYS A 447 -3.81 -1.97 18.81
C LYS A 447 -3.90 -0.60 18.13
N TYR A 448 -3.46 -0.47 16.89
CA TYR A 448 -3.30 0.82 16.22
C TYR A 448 -4.45 1.18 15.27
N VAL A 449 -5.31 0.21 14.92
CA VAL A 449 -6.31 0.41 13.85
C VAL A 449 -7.72 0.01 14.27
N ILE A 450 -7.89 -1.01 15.11
CA ILE A 450 -9.22 -1.54 15.47
C ILE A 450 -9.74 -0.93 16.77
N ILE A 451 -8.88 -0.87 17.80
CA ILE A 451 -9.15 -0.26 19.10
C ILE A 451 -8.82 1.23 19.01
#